data_AF-A0A0K0D9V5-F1
#
_entry.id   AF-A0A0K0D9V5-F1
#
_cell.length_a   1.000
_cell.length_b   1.000
_cell.length_c   1.000
_cell.angle_alpha   90.00
_cell.angle_beta   90.00
_cell.angle_gamma   90.00
#
_symmetry.space_group_name_H-M   'P 1'
#
loop_
_entity.id
_entity.type
_entity.pdbx_description
1 polymer ?
#
loop_
_entity_poly.entity_id
_entity_poly.type
_entity_poly.pdbx_seq_one_letter_code
_entity_poly.pdbx_strand_id
1 'polypeptide(L)'
;MPTVVKLLEIEDTTSNAQYGEALRSTAHAFVEALKMFDDAKRADRKDWKLKAEQKGDKCYNKHFSLGKVYYLKVGESVIQASN
;
A
#
# COMPACT_ATOMS: atom_id res chain seq x y z
N MET A 1 -12.97 -22.57 -22.02
CA MET A 1 -13.29 -21.13 -22.14
C MET A 1 -12.08 -20.33 -21.71
N PRO A 2 -11.66 -19.28 -22.44
CA PRO A 2 -10.57 -18.42 -22.01
C PRO A 2 -10.97 -17.61 -20.77
N THR A 3 -10.02 -17.43 -19.86
CA THR A 3 -10.15 -16.56 -18.70
C THR A 3 -9.72 -15.15 -19.09
N VAL A 4 -10.64 -14.20 -18.93
CA VAL A 4 -10.40 -12.76 -19.07
C VAL A 4 -10.20 -12.17 -17.68
N VAL A 5 -9.14 -11.36 -17.49
CA VAL A 5 -8.86 -10.61 -16.25
C VAL A 5 -8.63 -9.14 -16.60
N LYS A 6 -9.23 -8.23 -15.82
CA LYS A 6 -9.11 -6.78 -16.03
C LYS A 6 -8.47 -6.10 -14.81
N LEU A 7 -7.46 -5.28 -15.05
CA LEU A 7 -6.79 -4.46 -14.03
C LEU A 7 -6.49 -3.08 -14.59
N LEU A 8 -7.10 -2.02 -14.02
CA LEU A 8 -6.87 -0.62 -14.40
C LEU A 8 -6.81 -0.40 -15.93
N GLU A 9 -7.87 -0.81 -16.63
CA GLU A 9 -8.01 -0.69 -18.10
C GLU A 9 -7.16 -1.66 -18.95
N ILE A 10 -6.26 -2.42 -18.33
CA ILE A 10 -5.53 -3.50 -19.01
C ILE A 10 -6.35 -4.79 -18.93
N GLU A 11 -6.60 -5.41 -20.07
CA GLU A 11 -7.26 -6.71 -20.20
C GLU A 11 -6.24 -7.77 -20.58
N ASP A 12 -6.15 -8.83 -19.79
CA ASP A 12 -5.34 -10.01 -20.06
C ASP A 12 -6.25 -11.21 -20.34
N THR A 13 -5.89 -12.00 -21.35
CA THR A 13 -6.63 -13.18 -21.79
C THR A 13 -5.74 -14.40 -21.80
N THR A 14 -6.15 -15.45 -21.08
CA THR A 14 -5.40 -16.71 -21.03
C THR A 14 -6.32 -17.91 -21.19
N SER A 15 -5.84 -18.93 -21.91
CA SER A 15 -6.50 -20.24 -21.99
C SER A 15 -6.09 -21.18 -20.84
N ASN A 16 -5.06 -20.81 -20.06
CA ASN A 16 -4.61 -21.59 -18.91
C ASN A 16 -5.43 -21.23 -17.66
N ALA A 17 -6.19 -22.19 -17.16
CA ALA A 17 -7.09 -22.01 -16.02
C ALA A 17 -6.36 -21.62 -14.72
N GLN A 18 -5.23 -22.27 -14.40
CA GLN A 18 -4.45 -21.99 -13.19
C GLN A 18 -3.84 -20.59 -13.24
N TYR A 19 -3.30 -20.21 -14.40
CA TYR A 19 -2.75 -18.86 -14.59
C TYR A 19 -3.84 -17.80 -14.50
N GLY A 20 -5.01 -18.06 -15.08
CA GLY A 20 -6.17 -17.17 -15.00
C GLY A 20 -6.67 -16.94 -13.57
N GLU A 21 -6.66 -17.96 -12.73
CA GLU A 21 -7.01 -17.85 -11.31
C GLU A 21 -5.98 -17.01 -10.53
N ALA A 22 -4.68 -17.26 -10.76
CA ALA A 22 -3.60 -16.47 -10.17
C ALA A 22 -3.70 -14.99 -10.56
N LEU A 23 -3.91 -14.70 -11.86
CA LEU A 23 -4.10 -13.33 -12.36
C LEU A 23 -5.28 -12.62 -11.69
N ARG A 24 -6.43 -13.28 -11.55
CA ARG A 24 -7.59 -12.70 -10.85
C ARG A 24 -7.29 -12.39 -9.38
N SER A 25 -6.65 -13.33 -8.69
CA SER A 25 -6.27 -13.15 -7.28
C SER A 25 -5.32 -11.95 -7.11
N THR A 26 -4.31 -11.84 -7.98
CA THR A 26 -3.37 -10.72 -7.97
C THR A 26 -4.06 -9.40 -8.32
N ALA A 27 -4.92 -9.37 -9.33
CA ALA A 27 -5.68 -8.17 -9.70
C ALA A 27 -6.57 -7.69 -8.53
N HIS A 28 -7.22 -8.61 -7.83
CA HIS A 28 -8.01 -8.29 -6.64
C HIS A 28 -7.15 -7.68 -5.53
N ALA A 29 -6.05 -8.34 -5.17
CA ALA A 29 -5.13 -7.86 -4.14
C ALA A 29 -4.55 -6.48 -4.48
N PHE A 30 -4.25 -6.23 -5.75
CA PHE A 30 -3.75 -4.93 -6.22
C PHE A 30 -4.81 -3.82 -6.08
N VAL A 31 -6.06 -4.08 -6.48
CA VAL A 31 -7.17 -3.13 -6.30
C VAL A 31 -7.41 -2.83 -4.82
N GLU A 32 -7.32 -3.84 -3.95
CA GLU A 32 -7.42 -3.63 -2.50
C GLU A 32 -6.26 -2.79 -1.96
N ALA A 33 -5.04 -3.02 -2.45
CA ALA A 33 -3.87 -2.20 -2.10
C ALA A 33 -4.04 -0.74 -2.55
N LEU A 34 -4.58 -0.48 -3.74
CA LEU A 34 -4.85 0.89 -4.21
C LEU A 34 -5.86 1.60 -3.32
N LYS A 35 -6.99 0.95 -2.99
CA LYS A 35 -7.98 1.50 -2.04
C LYS A 35 -7.36 1.83 -0.69
N MET A 36 -6.41 1.00 -0.27
CA MET A 36 -5.62 1.21 0.94
C MET A 36 -4.70 2.44 0.85
N PHE A 37 -4.07 2.72 -0.30
CA PHE A 37 -3.22 3.90 -0.50
C PHE A 37 -4.01 5.20 -0.68
N ASP A 38 -5.16 5.14 -1.35
CA ASP A 38 -6.04 6.28 -1.59
C ASP A 38 -6.91 6.66 -0.37
N ASP A 39 -6.93 5.85 0.69
CA ASP A 39 -7.68 6.16 1.91
C ASP A 39 -7.05 7.36 2.64
N ALA A 40 -7.70 8.52 2.54
CA ALA A 40 -7.33 9.77 3.21
C ALA A 40 -7.16 9.61 4.74
N LYS A 41 -7.79 8.61 5.38
CA LYS A 41 -7.60 8.30 6.81
C LYS A 41 -6.22 7.72 7.14
N ARG A 42 -5.45 7.29 6.13
CA ARG A 42 -4.03 6.99 6.26
C ARG A 42 -3.17 8.24 6.19
N ALA A 43 -3.56 9.22 5.38
CA ALA A 43 -2.89 10.51 5.33
C ALA A 43 -3.03 11.26 6.67
N ASP A 44 -4.16 11.12 7.36
CA ASP A 44 -4.35 11.67 8.70
C ASP A 44 -3.58 10.84 9.76
N ARG A 45 -2.48 11.43 10.24
CA ARG A 45 -1.56 10.81 11.21
C ARG A 45 -2.05 10.90 12.67
N LYS A 46 -3.18 11.55 12.94
CA LYS A 46 -3.68 11.80 14.30
C LYS A 46 -3.87 10.53 15.14
N ASP A 47 -4.30 9.43 14.52
CA ASP A 47 -4.54 8.17 15.24
C ASP A 47 -3.37 7.18 15.19
N TRP A 48 -2.23 7.58 14.63
CA TRP A 48 -1.08 6.69 14.49
C TRP A 48 -0.29 6.64 15.81
N LYS A 49 0.01 5.44 16.30
CA LYS A 49 0.75 5.23 17.54
C LYS A 49 2.24 5.11 17.26
N LEU A 50 3.08 5.84 17.99
CA LEU A 50 4.53 5.71 17.91
C LEU A 50 4.93 4.30 18.39
N LYS A 51 5.66 3.56 17.56
CA LYS A 51 6.10 2.19 17.83
C LYS A 51 7.56 2.11 18.22
N ALA A 52 8.40 2.92 17.59
CA ALA A 52 9.83 2.98 17.86
C ALA A 52 10.39 4.35 17.44
N GLU A 53 11.38 4.82 18.19
CA GLU A 53 12.19 5.98 17.85
C GLU A 53 13.66 5.55 17.89
N GLN A 54 14.35 5.64 16.75
CA GLN A 54 15.78 5.35 16.66
C GLN A 54 16.45 6.45 15.83
N LYS A 55 17.45 7.12 16.42
CA LYS A 55 18.33 8.07 15.73
C LYS A 55 17.60 9.17 14.91
N GLY A 56 16.45 9.63 15.39
CA GLY A 56 15.65 10.67 14.73
C GLY A 56 14.57 10.14 13.78
N ASP A 57 14.61 8.86 13.43
CA ASP A 57 13.54 8.21 12.69
C ASP A 57 12.42 7.81 13.65
N LYS A 58 11.20 8.28 13.35
CA LYS A 58 9.99 7.95 14.12
C LYS A 58 9.15 6.96 13.32
N CYS A 59 9.02 5.74 13.83
CA CYS A 59 8.17 4.71 13.26
C CYS A 59 6.80 4.73 13.94
N TYR A 60 5.75 4.92 13.15
CA TYR A 60 4.38 4.94 13.60
C TYR A 60 3.64 3.72 13.07
N ASN A 61 2.70 3.18 13.84
CA ASN A 61 1.78 2.15 13.37
C ASN A 61 0.32 2.58 13.52
N LYS A 62 -0.52 2.08 12.62
CA LYS A 62 -1.98 2.18 12.74
C LYS A 62 -2.59 0.85 12.37
N HIS A 63 -3.59 0.44 13.15
CA HIS A 63 -4.34 -0.77 12.90
C HIS A 63 -5.58 -0.41 12.07
N PHE A 64 -5.77 -1.12 10.97
CA PHE A 64 -6.92 -1.04 10.09
C PHE A 64 -7.63 -2.39 10.09
N SER A 65 -8.90 -2.43 9.68
CA SER A 65 -9.67 -3.67 9.50
C SER A 65 -8.97 -4.65 8.55
N LEU A 66 -8.19 -4.13 7.60
CA LEU A 66 -7.40 -4.88 6.62
C LEU A 66 -5.99 -5.27 7.12
N GLY A 67 -5.55 -4.85 8.30
CA GLY A 67 -4.23 -5.20 8.86
C GLY A 67 -3.49 -4.07 9.59
N LYS A 68 -2.21 -4.28 9.90
CA LYS A 68 -1.34 -3.25 10.53
C LYS A 68 -0.47 -2.59 9.46
N VAL A 69 -0.42 -1.27 9.47
CA VAL A 69 0.45 -0.47 8.58
C VAL A 69 1.49 0.25 9.42
N TYR A 70 2.72 0.34 8.88
CA TYR A 70 3.84 1.06 9.48
C TYR A 70 4.26 2.21 8.58
N TYR A 71 4.56 3.36 9.18
CA TYR A 71 5.09 4.54 8.51
C TYR A 71 6.36 4.96 9.22
N LEU A 72 7.46 5.05 8.47
CA LEU A 72 8.71 5.61 8.95
C LEU A 72 8.74 7.09 8.54
N LYS A 73 8.65 7.99 9.51
CA LYS A 73 9.04 9.38 9.28
C LYS A 73 10.56 9.38 9.27
N VAL A 74 11.14 9.50 8.08
CA VAL A 74 12.58 9.78 7.95
C VAL A 74 12.81 11.09 8.69
N GLY A 75 13.72 11.06 9.67
CA GLY A 75 14.11 12.25 10.42
C GLY A 75 14.41 13.39 9.45
N GLU A 76 13.99 14.61 9.78
CA GLU A 76 14.20 15.80 8.94
C GLU A 76 15.62 15.76 8.38
N SER A 77 15.76 15.47 7.09
CA SER A 77 16.94 15.93 6.38
C SER A 77 16.87 17.44 6.53
N VAL A 78 17.71 17.94 7.42
CA VAL A 78 18.03 19.35 7.52
C VAL A 78 18.58 19.73 6.14
N ILE A 79 17.70 20.14 5.23
CA ILE A 79 18.09 21.00 4.12
C ILE A 79 18.32 22.35 4.82
N GLN A 80 19.51 22.48 5.39
CA GLN A 80 20.08 23.78 5.69
C GLN A 80 20.17 24.50 4.35
N ALA A 81 19.19 25.38 4.10
CA ALA A 81 19.39 26.49 3.20
C ALA A 81 20.50 27.35 3.84
N SER A 82 21.73 27.12 3.41
CA SER A 82 22.85 28.01 3.69
C SER A 82 22.74 29.21 2.75
N ASN A 83 22.56 30.39 3.36
CA ASN A 83 22.66 31.78 2.88
C ASN A 83 22.77 32.04 1.37
#